data_AF-A0A2S2R341-F1
#
_entry.id   AF-A0A2S2R341-F1
#
_cell.length_a   1.000
_cell.length_b   1.000
_cell.length_c   1.000
_cell.angle_alpha   90.00
_cell.angle_beta   90.00
_cell.angle_gamma   90.00
#
_symmetry.space_group_name_H-M   'P 1'
#
loop_
_entity.id
_entity.type
_entity.pdbx_description
1 polymer ?
#
loop_
_entity_poly.entity_id
_entity_poly.type
_entity_poly.pdbx_seq_one_letter_code
_entity_poly.pdbx_strand_id
1 'polypeptide(L)'
;MLLRLIFKNKQFIKSISTISKKENIQKSSLNEVLTDSFGRKHNYLRISLTERCNLRCEYCMPLKGVQLSEQSKILTNYEIIRLISLFAEQGVNKIRLTGGEPTLKKDIIQIVESISDIKQLKTVAMTTNGLTLTKMLVDLQRAGLNALNISLDTLRQDTYGNITKRDGRLLKRVLAGIDLALQLGFSPVKVSYYQK
;
A
#
# COMPACT_ATOMS: atom_id res chain seq x y z
N MET A 1 18.59 19.82 -9.72
CA MET A 1 19.87 20.17 -9.07
C MET A 1 19.62 21.02 -7.83
N LEU A 2 19.01 20.46 -6.77
CA LEU A 2 18.86 21.14 -5.45
C LEU A 2 18.33 20.22 -4.33
N LEU A 3 18.64 18.92 -4.37
CA LEU A 3 18.36 17.98 -3.25
C LEU A 3 19.57 17.08 -2.89
N ARG A 4 20.74 17.37 -3.46
CA ARG A 4 22.02 16.68 -3.15
C ARG A 4 22.85 17.36 -2.04
N LEU A 5 22.31 18.39 -1.40
CA LEU A 5 23.09 19.26 -0.50
C LEU A 5 22.88 19.03 1.00
N ILE A 6 21.92 18.19 1.42
CA ILE A 6 21.69 17.94 2.85
C ILE A 6 22.74 16.97 3.46
N PHE A 7 23.41 16.15 2.65
CA PHE A 7 24.32 15.09 3.15
C PHE A 7 25.84 15.38 3.01
N LYS A 8 26.26 16.61 2.67
CA LYS A 8 27.70 16.93 2.48
C LYS A 8 28.26 18.02 3.40
N ASN A 9 27.54 18.43 4.43
CA ASN A 9 28.06 19.44 5.34
C ASN A 9 28.89 18.79 6.46
N LYS A 10 30.22 18.79 6.33
CA LYS A 10 31.17 18.25 7.33
C LYS A 10 31.06 18.90 8.72
N GLN A 11 30.41 20.08 8.82
CA GLN A 11 30.08 20.70 10.11
C GLN A 11 28.96 19.98 10.87
N PHE A 12 28.05 19.28 10.19
CA PHE A 12 26.98 18.48 10.82
C PHE A 12 27.50 17.14 11.39
N ILE A 13 28.63 16.65 10.88
CA ILE A 13 29.27 15.42 11.36
C ILE A 13 30.09 15.70 12.63
N LYS A 14 30.64 16.92 12.77
CA LYS A 14 31.39 17.35 13.98
C LYS A 14 30.50 17.61 15.20
N SER A 15 29.23 17.96 15.01
CA SER A 15 28.29 18.04 16.14
C SER A 15 27.94 16.67 16.69
N ILE A 16 27.92 15.62 15.85
CA ILE A 16 27.65 14.24 16.30
C ILE A 16 28.84 13.67 17.09
N SER A 17 30.08 13.97 16.72
CA SER A 17 31.27 13.50 17.45
C SER A 17 31.48 14.18 18.82
N THR A 18 30.76 15.28 19.09
CA THR A 18 30.87 16.03 20.36
C THR A 18 29.71 15.73 21.32
N ILE A 19 28.64 15.08 20.83
CA ILE A 19 27.54 14.54 21.66
C ILE A 19 27.92 13.12 22.11
N SER A 20 29.10 12.98 22.71
CA SER A 20 29.55 11.71 23.32
C SER A 20 29.62 11.78 24.85
N LYS A 21 29.11 12.84 25.48
CA LYS A 21 29.08 12.93 26.95
C LYS A 21 27.78 13.59 27.41
N LYS A 22 27.04 12.82 28.21
CA LYS A 22 25.85 13.17 28.99
C LYS A 22 24.60 13.50 28.17
N GLU A 23 23.80 12.46 27.93
CA GLU A 23 22.38 12.49 28.25
C GLU A 23 21.89 11.05 28.40
N ASN A 24 21.26 10.77 29.54
CA ASN A 24 20.52 9.55 29.80
C ASN A 24 19.34 9.52 28.81
N ILE A 25 19.57 9.02 27.60
CA ILE A 25 18.48 8.52 26.77
C ILE A 25 18.05 7.24 27.48
N GLN A 26 17.13 7.38 28.42
CA GLN A 26 16.31 6.26 28.87
C GLN A 26 15.95 5.49 27.61
N LYS A 27 16.22 4.19 27.63
CA LYS A 27 15.64 3.20 26.72
C LYS A 27 14.13 3.42 26.77
N SER A 28 13.59 4.39 26.02
CA SER A 28 12.17 4.44 25.72
C SER A 28 11.92 3.10 25.06
N SER A 29 10.94 2.39 25.58
CA SER A 29 10.75 1.00 25.23
C SER A 29 10.62 0.94 23.70
N LEU A 30 11.56 0.28 23.01
CA LEU A 30 11.50 0.04 21.56
C LEU A 30 10.29 -0.85 21.18
N ASN A 31 9.41 -1.12 22.14
CA ASN A 31 8.23 -1.95 22.08
C ASN A 31 6.93 -1.13 22.20
N GLU A 32 7.01 0.20 22.37
CA GLU A 32 5.82 1.05 22.37
C GLU A 32 5.39 1.40 20.96
N VAL A 33 4.11 1.16 20.67
CA VAL A 33 3.50 1.49 19.37
C VAL A 33 3.68 2.97 19.11
N LEU A 34 4.12 3.33 17.89
CA LEU A 34 4.26 4.73 17.45
C LEU A 34 3.00 5.52 17.80
N THR A 35 3.14 6.51 18.68
CA THR A 35 2.02 7.29 19.22
C THR A 35 2.28 8.78 18.97
N ASP A 36 1.30 9.48 18.40
CA ASP A 36 1.44 10.92 18.15
C ASP A 36 1.11 11.79 19.37
N SER A 37 1.23 13.12 19.21
CA SER A 37 0.97 14.11 20.26
C SER A 37 -0.48 14.15 20.75
N PHE A 38 -1.41 13.50 20.04
CA PHE A 38 -2.82 13.37 20.44
C PHE A 38 -3.11 12.00 21.06
N GLY A 39 -2.09 11.16 21.29
CA GLY A 39 -2.25 9.83 21.88
C GLY A 39 -2.76 8.76 20.92
N ARG A 40 -2.77 9.00 19.59
CA ARG A 40 -3.23 8.02 18.60
C ARG A 40 -2.13 7.01 18.31
N LYS A 41 -2.45 5.72 18.43
CA LYS A 41 -1.53 4.61 18.14
C LYS A 41 -1.54 4.28 16.64
N HIS A 42 -0.40 4.41 15.99
CA HIS A 42 -0.21 4.09 14.58
C HIS A 42 0.19 2.62 14.41
N ASN A 43 -0.79 1.73 14.44
CA ASN A 43 -0.59 0.29 14.19
C ASN A 43 -0.80 -0.12 12.72
N TYR A 44 -1.07 0.86 11.86
CA TYR A 44 -1.53 0.67 10.49
C TYR A 44 -0.73 1.52 9.51
N LEU A 45 -0.16 0.89 8.49
CA LEU A 45 0.59 1.56 7.44
C LEU A 45 -0.04 1.29 6.07
N ARG A 46 -0.24 2.35 5.29
CA ARG A 46 -0.71 2.28 3.90
C ARG A 46 0.45 2.60 2.97
N ILE A 47 0.69 1.76 1.98
CA ILE A 47 1.79 1.90 1.03
C ILE A 47 1.22 1.99 -0.37
N SER A 48 1.68 2.99 -1.13
CA SER A 48 1.39 3.16 -2.54
C SER A 48 2.52 2.52 -3.35
N LEU A 49 2.24 1.42 -4.05
CA LEU A 49 3.26 0.65 -4.77
C LEU A 49 3.53 1.16 -6.19
N THR A 50 2.57 1.87 -6.76
CA THR A 50 2.63 2.39 -8.12
C THR A 50 1.63 3.52 -8.29
N GLU A 51 1.91 4.45 -9.18
CA GLU A 51 0.96 5.51 -9.60
C GLU A 51 0.11 5.09 -10.81
N ARG A 52 0.48 3.97 -11.46
CA ARG A 52 -0.23 3.49 -12.66
C ARG A 52 -1.55 2.83 -12.28
N CYS A 53 -2.59 3.10 -13.07
CA CYS A 53 -3.89 2.45 -12.95
C CYS A 53 -4.40 2.03 -14.34
N ASN A 54 -5.13 0.92 -14.39
CA ASN A 54 -5.80 0.41 -15.58
C ASN A 54 -7.20 1.02 -15.79
N LEU A 55 -7.73 1.76 -14.81
CA LEU A 55 -8.96 2.56 -14.94
C LEU A 55 -8.67 4.05 -15.06
N ARG A 56 -9.68 4.84 -15.45
CA ARG A 56 -9.64 6.31 -15.54
C ARG A 56 -10.86 6.90 -14.84
N CYS A 57 -11.05 6.52 -13.58
CA CYS A 57 -12.21 6.90 -12.80
C CYS A 57 -12.33 8.42 -12.73
N GLU A 58 -13.50 8.97 -13.06
CA GLU A 58 -13.73 10.41 -13.22
C GLU A 58 -13.30 11.23 -11.98
N TYR A 59 -13.50 10.69 -10.78
CA TYR A 59 -13.17 11.34 -9.50
C TYR A 59 -11.72 11.14 -9.03
N CYS A 60 -10.93 10.30 -9.71
CA CYS A 60 -9.61 9.87 -9.23
C CYS A 60 -8.51 10.10 -10.27
N MET A 61 -8.67 9.56 -11.48
CA MET A 61 -7.68 9.65 -12.54
C MET A 61 -8.35 10.20 -13.80
N PRO A 62 -8.19 11.51 -14.09
CA PRO A 62 -8.79 12.15 -15.25
C PRO A 62 -8.45 11.41 -16.55
N LEU A 63 -9.31 11.54 -17.57
CA LEU A 63 -9.09 10.91 -18.88
C LEU A 63 -7.74 11.27 -19.51
N LYS A 64 -7.29 12.51 -19.31
CA LYS A 64 -5.98 13.00 -19.78
C LYS A 64 -4.80 12.33 -19.07
N GLY A 65 -5.07 11.52 -18.04
CA GLY A 65 -4.07 10.92 -17.17
C GLY A 65 -3.55 11.90 -16.13
N VAL A 66 -2.57 11.42 -15.36
CA VAL A 66 -1.80 12.21 -14.41
C VAL A 66 -0.32 12.11 -14.81
N GLN A 67 0.45 13.15 -14.50
CA GLN A 67 1.89 13.11 -14.71
C GLN A 67 2.48 12.07 -13.76
N LEU A 68 3.09 11.02 -14.33
CA LEU A 68 3.73 9.98 -13.55
C LEU A 68 5.12 10.44 -13.10
N SER A 69 5.47 10.10 -11.87
CA SER A 69 6.81 10.25 -11.34
C SER A 69 7.82 9.43 -12.15
N GLU A 70 9.03 9.96 -12.27
CA GLU A 70 10.17 9.19 -12.80
C GLU A 70 10.38 7.93 -11.97
N GLN A 71 10.80 6.84 -12.62
CA GLN A 71 11.00 5.55 -11.95
C GLN A 71 12.00 5.62 -10.78
N SER A 72 12.98 6.54 -10.86
CA SER A 72 13.97 6.80 -9.82
C SER A 72 13.40 7.43 -8.53
N LYS A 73 12.20 7.99 -8.60
CA LYS A 73 11.50 8.61 -7.46
C LYS A 73 10.51 7.63 -6.79
N ILE A 74 10.26 6.48 -7.41
CA ILE A 74 9.40 5.44 -6.86
C ILE A 74 10.27 4.51 -6.01
N LEU A 75 9.79 4.19 -4.81
CA LEU A 75 10.48 3.26 -3.91
C LEU A 75 10.71 1.91 -4.59
N THR A 76 11.93 1.41 -4.47
CA THR A 76 12.29 0.05 -4.84
C THR A 76 11.65 -0.95 -3.88
N ASN A 77 11.56 -2.23 -4.28
CA ASN A 77 11.04 -3.26 -3.39
C ASN A 77 11.87 -3.37 -2.11
N TYR A 78 13.20 -3.27 -2.22
CA TYR A 78 14.09 -3.29 -1.07
C TYR A 78 13.76 -2.17 -0.08
N GLU A 79 13.56 -0.95 -0.57
CA GLU A 79 13.17 0.19 0.28
C GLU A 79 11.79 0.00 0.90
N ILE A 80 10.83 -0.54 0.15
CA ILE A 80 9.48 -0.86 0.66
C ILE A 80 9.56 -1.85 1.81
N ILE A 81 10.24 -2.99 1.61
CA ILE A 81 10.36 -4.03 2.66
C ILE A 81 11.13 -3.47 3.86
N ARG A 82 12.22 -2.75 3.64
CA ARG A 82 12.99 -2.11 4.72
C ARG A 82 12.13 -1.16 5.54
N LEU A 83 11.34 -0.29 4.91
CA LEU A 83 10.44 0.62 5.61
C LEU A 83 9.39 -0.13 6.42
N ILE A 84 8.77 -1.15 5.81
CA ILE A 84 7.76 -1.98 6.49
C ILE A 84 8.36 -2.64 7.74
N SER A 85 9.55 -3.24 7.64
CA SER A 85 10.20 -3.89 8.79
C SER A 85 10.46 -2.90 9.92
N LEU A 86 10.96 -1.69 9.60
CA LEU A 86 11.19 -0.64 10.60
C LEU A 86 9.87 -0.23 11.29
N PHE A 87 8.79 -0.05 10.53
CA PHE A 87 7.48 0.27 11.12
C PHE A 87 6.90 -0.89 11.93
N ALA A 88 7.14 -2.13 11.51
CA ALA A 88 6.70 -3.32 12.21
C ALA A 88 7.39 -3.48 13.57
N GLU A 89 8.69 -3.14 13.66
CA GLU A 89 9.42 -3.02 14.92
C GLU A 89 8.82 -1.95 15.85
N GLN A 90 8.24 -0.88 15.29
CA GLN A 90 7.54 0.19 16.04
C GLN A 90 6.06 -0.12 16.30
N GLY A 91 5.64 -1.39 16.22
CA GLY A 91 4.31 -1.84 16.61
C GLY A 91 3.24 -1.76 15.51
N VAL A 92 3.60 -1.45 14.26
CA VAL A 92 2.69 -1.65 13.13
C VAL A 92 2.45 -3.15 12.95
N ASN A 93 1.19 -3.54 12.91
CA ASN A 93 0.80 -4.95 12.73
C ASN A 93 -0.10 -5.16 11.51
N LYS A 94 -0.45 -4.09 10.80
CA LYS A 94 -1.31 -4.13 9.62
C LYS A 94 -0.75 -3.26 8.51
N ILE A 95 -0.54 -3.87 7.35
CA ILE A 95 -0.15 -3.20 6.11
C ILE A 95 -1.33 -3.19 5.15
N ARG A 96 -1.53 -2.08 4.44
CA ARG A 96 -2.40 -2.02 3.27
C ARG A 96 -1.64 -1.58 2.03
N LEU A 97 -1.59 -2.48 1.06
CA LEU A 97 -1.05 -2.26 -0.27
C LEU A 97 -2.09 -1.56 -1.16
N THR A 98 -1.69 -0.43 -1.74
CA THR A 98 -2.50 0.42 -2.61
C THR A 98 -1.64 0.99 -3.73
N GLY A 99 -2.14 2.01 -4.43
CA GLY A 99 -1.43 2.73 -5.47
C GLY A 99 -2.42 3.51 -6.33
N GLY A 100 -2.13 3.56 -7.62
CA GLY A 100 -3.15 3.50 -8.65
C GLY A 100 -3.84 2.14 -8.56
N GLU A 101 -3.30 1.13 -9.24
CA GLU A 101 -3.77 -0.26 -9.12
C GLU A 101 -2.61 -1.20 -8.74
N PRO A 102 -2.57 -1.74 -7.51
CA PRO A 102 -1.44 -2.55 -7.03
C PRO A 102 -1.19 -3.80 -7.86
N THR A 103 -2.24 -4.39 -8.46
CA THR A 103 -2.12 -5.58 -9.31
C THR A 103 -1.37 -5.33 -10.64
N LEU A 104 -1.02 -4.08 -10.96
CA LEU A 104 -0.16 -3.75 -12.11
C LEU A 104 1.34 -3.78 -11.77
N LYS A 105 1.70 -3.88 -10.49
CA LYS A 105 3.09 -4.00 -10.04
C LYS A 105 3.56 -5.44 -10.35
N LYS A 106 4.55 -5.58 -11.24
CA LYS A 106 4.98 -6.88 -11.83
C LYS A 106 5.38 -7.92 -10.78
N ASP A 107 5.88 -7.45 -9.65
CA ASP A 107 6.50 -8.18 -8.55
C ASP A 107 5.63 -8.15 -7.28
N ILE A 108 4.32 -7.92 -7.43
CA ILE A 108 3.39 -7.80 -6.31
C ILE A 108 3.35 -9.07 -5.45
N ILE A 109 3.45 -10.25 -6.06
CA ILE A 109 3.42 -11.54 -5.34
C ILE A 109 4.65 -11.65 -4.44
N GLN A 110 5.86 -11.37 -4.96
CA GLN A 110 7.09 -11.40 -4.15
C GLN A 110 7.08 -10.35 -3.04
N ILE A 111 6.50 -9.17 -3.30
CA ILE A 111 6.34 -8.13 -2.26
C ILE A 111 5.43 -8.65 -1.14
N VAL A 112 4.29 -9.26 -1.47
CA VAL A 112 3.36 -9.80 -0.48
C VAL A 112 4.01 -10.93 0.33
N GLU A 113 4.75 -11.83 -0.33
CA GLU A 113 5.49 -12.91 0.31
C GLU A 113 6.51 -12.36 1.33
N SER A 114 7.36 -11.42 0.89
CA SER A 114 8.36 -10.78 1.75
C SER A 114 7.76 -10.02 2.95
N ILE A 115 6.57 -9.43 2.78
CA ILE A 115 5.85 -8.75 3.86
C ILE A 115 5.29 -9.78 4.84
N SER A 116 4.75 -10.89 4.35
CA SER A 116 4.12 -11.92 5.18
C SER A 116 5.13 -12.67 6.06
N ASP A 117 6.40 -12.70 5.67
CA ASP A 117 7.50 -13.25 6.48
C ASP A 117 7.83 -12.39 7.73
N ILE A 118 7.33 -11.15 7.80
CA ILE A 118 7.56 -10.26 8.94
C ILE A 118 6.61 -10.63 10.08
N LYS A 119 7.14 -11.32 11.08
CA LYS A 119 6.39 -11.92 12.21
C LYS A 119 5.43 -10.97 12.95
N GLN A 120 5.74 -9.68 13.02
CA GLN A 120 4.92 -8.68 13.71
C GLN A 120 3.64 -8.33 12.93
N LEU A 121 3.63 -8.57 11.61
CA LEU A 121 2.51 -8.25 10.74
C LEU A 121 1.46 -9.36 10.77
N LYS A 122 0.29 -9.03 11.32
CA LYS A 122 -0.86 -9.94 11.40
C LYS A 122 -1.75 -9.83 10.18
N THR A 123 -1.73 -8.69 9.50
CA THR A 123 -2.64 -8.42 8.38
C THR A 123 -1.90 -7.77 7.23
N VAL A 124 -1.90 -8.47 6.10
CA VAL A 124 -1.48 -7.94 4.80
C VAL A 124 -2.75 -7.74 3.98
N ALA A 125 -3.15 -6.47 3.86
CA ALA A 125 -4.34 -6.08 3.16
C ALA A 125 -4.02 -5.48 1.79
N MET A 126 -4.93 -5.61 0.83
CA MET A 126 -4.84 -4.92 -0.46
C MET A 126 -6.13 -4.14 -0.74
N THR A 127 -6.00 -2.95 -1.33
CA THR A 127 -7.11 -2.27 -2.00
C THR A 127 -6.91 -2.30 -3.50
N THR A 128 -7.88 -2.85 -4.24
CA THR A 128 -7.82 -3.02 -5.70
C THR A 128 -9.16 -2.67 -6.32
N ASN A 129 -9.18 -2.28 -7.59
CA ASN A 129 -10.41 -2.19 -8.38
C ASN A 129 -10.95 -3.56 -8.83
N GLY A 130 -10.21 -4.65 -8.59
CA GLY A 130 -10.67 -6.01 -8.80
C GLY A 130 -10.60 -6.52 -10.25
N LEU A 131 -10.25 -5.67 -11.24
CA LEU A 131 -10.37 -6.02 -12.66
C LEU A 131 -9.50 -7.21 -13.09
N THR A 132 -8.34 -7.34 -12.47
CA THR A 132 -7.30 -8.36 -12.74
C THR A 132 -7.20 -9.39 -11.61
N LEU A 133 -8.03 -9.27 -10.58
CA LEU A 133 -7.89 -10.01 -9.33
C LEU A 133 -8.00 -11.52 -9.55
N THR A 134 -8.94 -11.97 -10.39
CA THR A 134 -9.15 -13.39 -10.72
C THR A 134 -7.92 -14.10 -11.25
N LYS A 135 -6.96 -13.37 -11.85
CA LYS A 135 -5.75 -13.94 -12.44
C LYS A 135 -4.64 -14.21 -11.43
N MET A 136 -4.67 -13.56 -10.27
CA MET A 136 -3.54 -13.55 -9.33
C MET A 136 -3.94 -13.78 -7.88
N LEU A 137 -5.24 -13.82 -7.57
CA LEU A 137 -5.70 -13.88 -6.20
C LEU A 137 -5.25 -15.16 -5.46
N VAL A 138 -5.21 -16.30 -6.16
CA VAL A 138 -4.71 -17.55 -5.60
C VAL A 138 -3.25 -17.42 -5.18
N ASP A 139 -2.41 -16.85 -6.05
CA ASP A 139 -0.98 -16.68 -5.77
C ASP A 139 -0.75 -15.62 -4.68
N LEU A 140 -1.53 -14.55 -4.68
CA LEU A 140 -1.51 -13.54 -3.62
C LEU A 140 -1.89 -14.12 -2.26
N GLN A 141 -2.92 -14.98 -2.22
CA GLN A 141 -3.33 -15.65 -0.99
C GLN A 141 -2.22 -16.58 -0.48
N ARG A 142 -1.62 -17.37 -1.37
CA ARG A 142 -0.48 -18.26 -1.03
C ARG A 142 0.72 -17.49 -0.52
N ALA A 143 0.97 -16.30 -1.06
CA ALA A 143 2.00 -15.39 -0.59
C ALA A 143 1.67 -14.71 0.75
N GLY A 144 0.47 -14.92 1.32
CA GLY A 144 0.08 -14.44 2.65
C GLY A 144 -0.85 -13.21 2.65
N LEU A 145 -1.39 -12.79 1.49
CA LEU A 145 -2.46 -11.80 1.47
C LEU A 145 -3.71 -12.34 2.16
N ASN A 146 -4.17 -11.66 3.21
CA ASN A 146 -5.26 -12.15 4.05
C ASN A 146 -6.43 -11.18 4.24
N ALA A 147 -6.36 -9.97 3.66
CA ALA A 147 -7.47 -9.03 3.70
C ALA A 147 -7.64 -8.28 2.36
N LEU A 148 -8.89 -8.16 1.92
CA LEU A 148 -9.22 -7.48 0.65
C LEU A 148 -10.19 -6.34 0.86
N ASN A 149 -9.96 -5.27 0.11
CA ASN A 149 -10.92 -4.19 -0.11
C ASN A 149 -11.04 -3.94 -1.61
N ILE A 150 -12.23 -4.12 -2.16
CA ILE A 150 -12.51 -3.97 -3.58
C ILE A 150 -13.26 -2.66 -3.78
N SER A 151 -12.68 -1.75 -4.56
CA SER A 151 -13.34 -0.50 -4.93
C SER A 151 -14.34 -0.77 -6.05
N LEU A 152 -15.63 -0.63 -5.75
CA LEU A 152 -16.74 -0.86 -6.69
C LEU A 152 -17.86 0.15 -6.43
N ASP A 153 -17.95 1.17 -7.28
CA ASP A 153 -18.87 2.30 -7.06
C ASP A 153 -20.32 2.02 -7.50
N THR A 154 -20.55 0.96 -8.29
CA THR A 154 -21.87 0.66 -8.83
C THR A 154 -21.96 -0.79 -9.31
N LEU A 155 -23.18 -1.35 -9.23
CA LEU A 155 -23.53 -2.65 -9.81
C LEU A 155 -24.21 -2.52 -11.19
N ARG A 156 -24.36 -1.29 -11.71
CA ARG A 156 -24.94 -1.04 -13.03
C ARG A 156 -23.85 -0.94 -14.09
N GLN A 157 -23.94 -1.76 -15.12
CA GLN A 157 -22.93 -1.86 -16.17
C GLN A 157 -22.61 -0.52 -16.85
N ASP A 158 -23.64 0.22 -17.26
CA ASP A 158 -23.45 1.50 -17.96
C ASP A 158 -22.85 2.57 -17.05
N THR A 159 -23.33 2.62 -15.79
CA THR A 159 -22.77 3.52 -14.76
C THR A 159 -21.32 3.17 -14.47
N TYR A 160 -20.95 1.88 -14.41
CA TYR A 160 -19.58 1.43 -14.20
C TYR A 160 -18.68 1.92 -15.35
N GLY A 161 -19.13 1.77 -16.60
CA GLY A 161 -18.39 2.25 -17.77
C GLY A 161 -18.20 3.77 -17.74
N ASN A 162 -19.25 4.51 -17.38
CA ASN A 162 -19.21 5.97 -17.26
C ASN A 162 -18.27 6.45 -16.16
N ILE A 163 -18.27 5.81 -15.00
CA ILE A 163 -17.39 6.17 -13.88
C ILE A 163 -15.94 5.85 -14.23
N THR A 164 -15.66 4.61 -14.62
CA THR A 164 -14.30 4.09 -14.81
C THR A 164 -13.65 4.51 -16.14
N LYS A 165 -14.46 5.07 -17.05
CA LYS A 165 -14.14 5.41 -18.44
C LYS A 165 -13.54 4.21 -19.20
N ARG A 166 -14.12 3.05 -18.99
CA ARG A 166 -13.80 1.78 -19.65
C ARG A 166 -15.09 1.08 -20.09
N ASP A 167 -14.97 -0.05 -20.78
CA ASP A 167 -16.13 -0.87 -21.14
C ASP A 167 -16.87 -1.31 -19.86
N GLY A 168 -18.17 -0.97 -19.78
CA GLY A 168 -19.06 -1.35 -18.69
C GLY A 168 -19.07 -2.85 -18.41
N ARG A 169 -18.93 -3.69 -19.46
CA ARG A 169 -18.96 -5.16 -19.36
C ARG A 169 -17.86 -5.72 -18.46
N LEU A 170 -16.80 -4.94 -18.21
CA LEU A 170 -15.73 -5.31 -17.28
C LEU A 170 -16.20 -5.46 -15.83
N LEU A 171 -17.35 -4.90 -15.46
CA LEU A 171 -17.99 -5.12 -14.15
C LEU A 171 -18.08 -6.62 -13.81
N LYS A 172 -18.40 -7.47 -14.80
CA LYS A 172 -18.51 -8.93 -14.63
C LYS A 172 -17.21 -9.55 -14.11
N ARG A 173 -16.05 -8.99 -14.48
CA ARG A 173 -14.73 -9.47 -14.01
C ARG A 173 -14.47 -9.09 -12.57
N VAL A 174 -14.92 -7.90 -12.15
CA VAL A 174 -14.81 -7.45 -10.75
C VAL A 174 -15.68 -8.32 -9.85
N LEU A 175 -16.92 -8.59 -10.25
CA LEU A 175 -17.84 -9.48 -9.52
C LEU A 175 -17.27 -10.90 -9.42
N ALA A 176 -16.75 -11.46 -10.51
CA ALA A 176 -16.08 -12.76 -10.48
C ALA A 176 -14.85 -12.77 -9.55
N GLY A 177 -14.15 -11.65 -9.40
CA GLY A 177 -13.05 -11.50 -8.44
C GLY A 177 -13.52 -11.49 -6.98
N ILE A 178 -14.68 -10.89 -6.70
CA ILE A 178 -15.33 -10.93 -5.39
C ILE A 178 -15.75 -12.37 -5.07
N ASP A 179 -16.40 -13.06 -6.01
CA ASP A 179 -16.84 -14.45 -5.83
C ASP A 179 -15.65 -15.37 -5.55
N LEU A 180 -14.56 -15.24 -6.32
CA LEU A 180 -13.33 -16.01 -6.08
C LEU A 180 -12.74 -15.71 -4.69
N ALA A 181 -12.72 -14.45 -4.25
CA ALA A 181 -12.23 -14.11 -2.92
C ALA A 181 -13.05 -14.77 -1.81
N LEU A 182 -14.38 -14.79 -1.95
CA LEU A 182 -15.26 -15.47 -1.01
C LEU A 182 -15.00 -17.00 -1.01
N GLN A 183 -14.85 -17.61 -2.18
CA GLN A 183 -14.53 -19.05 -2.31
C GLN A 183 -13.19 -19.43 -1.69
N LEU A 184 -12.20 -18.54 -1.78
CA LEU A 184 -10.89 -18.73 -1.16
C LEU A 184 -10.90 -18.47 0.36
N GLY A 185 -12.03 -18.05 0.94
CA GLY A 185 -12.18 -17.86 2.38
C GLY A 185 -11.74 -16.50 2.91
N PHE A 186 -11.61 -15.48 2.05
CA PHE A 186 -11.40 -14.11 2.53
C PHE A 186 -12.63 -13.64 3.32
N SER A 187 -12.45 -13.35 4.61
CA SER A 187 -13.54 -12.91 5.48
C SER A 187 -13.08 -11.78 6.43
N PRO A 188 -13.63 -10.55 6.31
CA PRO A 188 -14.56 -10.10 5.28
C PRO A 188 -13.86 -9.71 3.97
N VAL A 189 -14.53 -9.91 2.83
CA VAL A 189 -14.26 -9.15 1.59
C VAL A 189 -14.96 -7.81 1.71
N LYS A 190 -14.21 -6.72 1.86
CA LYS A 190 -14.79 -5.38 1.95
C LYS A 190 -15.02 -4.80 0.56
N VAL A 191 -16.13 -4.10 0.39
CA VAL A 191 -16.38 -3.28 -0.80
C VAL A 191 -16.43 -1.82 -0.38
N SER A 192 -15.69 -0.97 -1.09
CA SER A 192 -15.73 0.48 -0.91
C SER A 192 -16.32 1.14 -2.15
N TYR A 193 -17.18 2.12 -1.95
CA TYR A 193 -17.76 2.94 -3.02
C TYR A 193 -17.53 4.41 -2.72
N TYR A 194 -17.35 5.20 -3.77
CA TYR A 194 -17.33 6.65 -3.68
C TYR A 194 -18.76 7.19 -3.58
N GLN A 195 -19.04 7.90 -2.49
CA GLN A 195 -20.31 8.59 -2.28
C GLN A 195 -20.10 10.07 -2.66
N LYS A 196 -20.86 10.53 -3.68
CA LYS A 196 -20.98 11.96 -4.01
C LYS A 196 -21.97 12.61 -3.06
#